data_AF-A0A6I7QVT2-F1
#
_entry.id   AF-A0A6I7QVT2-F1
#
_cell.length_a   1.000
_cell.length_b   1.000
_cell.length_c   1.000
_cell.angle_alpha   90.00
_cell.angle_beta   90.00
_cell.angle_gamma   90.00
#
_symmetry.space_group_name_H-M   'P 1'
#
loop_
_entity.id
_entity.type
_entity.pdbx_description
1 polymer ?
#
loop_
_entity_poly.entity_id
_entity_poly.type
_entity_poly.pdbx_seq_one_letter_code
_entity_poly.pdbx_strand_id
1 'polypeptide(L)'
;MQKTLYITAVTIGVIFSLIGIGLKNSRLEQDREHLGRANQTNLGSYFRNMYHLIKYVDTRKFLNRAEKIRYINVLRAQLSNAELWLLYFNVVSRFGRKWLENDYVLRYRLIKNMPYGFCKPFDHTTRFPMEYEEDDLDRA
;
A
#
# COMPACT_ATOMS: atom_id res chain seq x y z
N MET A 1 -17.78 -46.70 -1.70
CA MET A 1 -16.60 -46.65 -2.60
C MET A 1 -16.29 -45.24 -3.11
N GLN A 2 -17.25 -44.49 -3.65
CA GLN A 2 -17.00 -43.18 -4.29
C GLN A 2 -16.47 -42.08 -3.34
N LYS A 3 -16.89 -42.07 -2.08
CA LYS A 3 -16.43 -41.10 -1.07
C LYS A 3 -14.97 -41.31 -0.66
N THR A 4 -14.50 -42.56 -0.63
CA THR A 4 -13.10 -42.90 -0.30
C THR A 4 -12.14 -42.44 -1.39
N LEU A 5 -12.57 -42.54 -2.65
CA LEU A 5 -11.79 -42.12 -3.82
C LEU A 5 -11.61 -40.59 -3.90
N TYR A 6 -12.60 -39.82 -3.43
CA TYR A 6 -12.52 -38.36 -3.37
C TYR A 6 -11.53 -37.89 -2.29
N ILE A 7 -11.54 -38.54 -1.13
CA ILE A 7 -10.66 -38.19 0.00
C ILE A 7 -9.19 -38.49 -0.34
N THR A 8 -8.91 -39.60 -1.03
CA THR A 8 -7.54 -39.91 -1.50
C THR A 8 -7.08 -38.93 -2.59
N ALA A 9 -7.96 -38.51 -3.49
CA ALA A 9 -7.63 -37.51 -4.52
C ALA A 9 -7.28 -36.13 -3.91
N VAL A 10 -8.03 -35.68 -2.90
CA VAL A 10 -7.79 -34.41 -2.22
C VAL A 10 -6.49 -34.44 -1.40
N THR A 11 -6.22 -35.54 -0.68
CA THR A 11 -4.98 -35.68 0.11
C THR A 11 -3.73 -35.74 -0.76
N ILE A 12 -3.78 -36.42 -1.91
CA ILE A 12 -2.69 -36.41 -2.89
C ILE A 12 -2.46 -34.98 -3.42
N GLY A 13 -3.52 -34.22 -3.73
CA GLY A 13 -3.40 -32.83 -4.17
C GLY A 13 -2.75 -31.89 -3.16
N VAL A 14 -3.04 -32.05 -1.86
CA VAL A 14 -2.40 -31.26 -0.79
C VAL A 14 -0.94 -31.65 -0.61
N ILE A 15 -0.61 -32.94 -0.72
CA ILE A 15 0.78 -33.43 -0.64
C ILE A 15 1.62 -32.91 -1.81
N PHE A 16 1.08 -32.86 -3.03
CA PHE A 16 1.75 -32.25 -4.18
C PHE A 16 2.00 -30.74 -4.00
N SER A 17 1.11 -30.04 -3.30
CA SER A 17 1.28 -28.61 -2.96
C SER A 17 2.40 -28.37 -1.94
N LEU A 18 2.59 -29.29 -0.97
CA LEU A 18 3.58 -29.15 0.10
C LEU A 18 4.99 -29.58 -0.30
N ILE A 19 5.15 -30.47 -1.29
CA ILE A 19 6.47 -31.01 -1.68
C ILE A 19 7.16 -30.15 -2.76
N GLY A 20 6.46 -29.20 -3.39
CA GLY A 20 7.10 -28.24 -4.31
C GLY A 20 7.78 -28.88 -5.53
N ILE A 21 7.36 -30.10 -5.92
CA ILE A 21 7.78 -30.73 -7.17
C ILE A 21 6.85 -30.25 -8.28
N GLY A 22 7.43 -29.45 -9.18
CA GLY A 22 6.73 -28.56 -10.10
C GLY A 22 5.67 -29.17 -11.01
N LEU A 23 4.50 -28.54 -11.01
CA LEU A 23 3.72 -28.31 -12.22
C LEU A 23 3.87 -26.83 -12.56
N LYS A 24 4.76 -26.53 -13.52
CA LYS A 24 4.93 -25.19 -14.09
C LYS A 24 3.66 -24.86 -14.88
N ASN A 25 2.67 -24.32 -14.19
CA ASN A 25 1.35 -24.04 -14.76
C ASN A 25 1.42 -22.68 -15.46
N SER A 26 1.72 -22.70 -16.76
CA SER A 26 1.95 -21.50 -17.58
C SER A 26 0.77 -20.52 -17.59
N ARG A 27 -0.47 -21.00 -17.38
CA ARG A 27 -1.65 -20.12 -17.21
C ARG A 27 -1.66 -19.35 -15.91
N LEU A 28 -1.31 -19.98 -14.78
CA LEU A 28 -1.26 -19.29 -13.50
C LEU A 28 -0.07 -18.33 -13.42
N GLU A 29 1.07 -18.67 -14.03
CA GLU A 29 2.17 -17.71 -14.17
C GLU A 29 1.80 -16.56 -15.12
N GLN A 30 1.14 -16.83 -16.24
CA GLN A 30 0.68 -15.80 -17.18
C GLN A 30 -0.37 -14.87 -16.56
N ASP A 31 -1.31 -15.39 -15.77
CA ASP A 31 -2.29 -14.61 -15.02
C ASP A 31 -1.63 -13.81 -13.88
N ARG A 32 -0.65 -14.39 -13.17
CA ARG A 32 0.14 -13.67 -12.15
C ARG A 32 1.04 -12.60 -12.76
N GLU A 33 1.61 -12.85 -13.94
CA GLU A 33 2.43 -11.91 -14.68
C GLU A 33 1.58 -10.79 -15.28
N HIS A 34 0.37 -11.09 -15.77
CA HIS A 34 -0.60 -10.08 -16.21
C HIS A 34 -1.14 -9.24 -15.05
N LEU A 35 -1.51 -9.85 -13.94
CA LEU A 35 -1.91 -9.15 -12.72
C LEU A 35 -0.74 -8.29 -12.19
N GLY A 36 0.47 -8.84 -12.17
CA GLY A 36 1.68 -8.14 -11.76
C GLY A 36 2.00 -6.94 -12.63
N ARG A 37 1.94 -7.07 -13.97
CA ARG A 37 2.27 -5.99 -14.91
C ARG A 37 1.16 -4.94 -15.03
N ALA A 38 -0.11 -5.35 -15.16
CA ALA A 38 -1.23 -4.43 -15.30
C ALA A 38 -1.50 -3.62 -14.02
N ASN A 39 -1.36 -4.24 -12.84
CA ASN A 39 -1.45 -3.51 -11.58
C ASN A 39 -0.20 -2.67 -11.29
N GLN A 40 1.00 -3.10 -11.71
CA GLN A 40 2.20 -2.24 -11.62
C GLN A 40 2.04 -0.96 -12.45
N THR A 41 1.43 -1.02 -13.63
CA THR A 41 1.17 0.17 -14.46
C THR A 41 0.09 1.06 -13.86
N ASN A 42 -1.00 0.51 -13.31
CA ASN A 42 -2.11 1.29 -12.78
C ASN A 42 -1.81 1.88 -11.40
N LEU A 43 -1.30 1.07 -10.46
CA LEU A 43 -0.97 1.53 -9.11
C LEU A 43 0.21 2.50 -9.11
N GLY A 44 1.22 2.23 -9.93
CA GLY A 44 2.34 3.15 -10.12
C GLY A 44 1.88 4.50 -10.70
N SER A 45 0.93 4.49 -11.62
CA SER A 45 0.35 5.73 -12.19
C SER A 45 -0.55 6.45 -11.18
N TYR A 46 -1.34 5.72 -10.39
CA TYR A 46 -2.15 6.27 -9.30
C TYR A 46 -1.31 7.08 -8.32
N PHE A 47 -0.25 6.49 -7.75
CA PHE A 47 0.62 7.20 -6.81
C PHE A 47 1.43 8.31 -7.48
N ARG A 48 1.81 8.16 -8.75
CA ARG A 48 2.48 9.24 -9.51
C ARG A 48 1.56 10.44 -9.70
N ASN A 49 0.29 10.20 -10.05
CA ASN A 49 -0.70 11.27 -10.18
C ASN A 49 -0.96 11.96 -8.84
N MET A 50 -1.04 11.18 -7.76
CA MET A 50 -1.18 11.72 -6.40
C MET A 50 0.03 12.59 -6.02
N TYR A 51 1.26 12.13 -6.31
CA TYR A 51 2.48 12.92 -6.12
C TYR A 51 2.42 14.25 -6.89
N HIS A 52 2.00 14.20 -8.16
CA HIS A 52 1.90 15.40 -8.99
C HIS A 52 0.84 16.38 -8.47
N LEU A 53 -0.28 15.88 -7.96
CA LEU A 53 -1.32 16.71 -7.34
C LEU A 53 -0.79 17.41 -6.07
N ILE A 54 -0.13 16.68 -5.18
CA ILE A 54 0.45 17.26 -3.96
C ILE A 54 1.53 18.29 -4.31
N LYS A 55 2.44 17.95 -5.24
CA LYS A 55 3.46 18.88 -5.74
C LYS A 55 2.82 20.13 -6.36
N TYR A 56 1.74 19.97 -7.11
CA TYR A 56 1.02 21.08 -7.70
C TYR A 56 0.49 22.03 -6.63
N VAL A 57 -0.20 21.51 -5.61
CA VAL A 57 -0.71 22.29 -4.48
C VAL A 57 0.43 22.97 -3.71
N ASP A 58 1.53 22.27 -3.44
CA ASP A 58 2.69 22.79 -2.72
C ASP A 58 3.39 23.94 -3.47
N THR A 59 3.50 23.85 -4.79
CA THR A 59 4.20 24.86 -5.61
C THR A 59 3.38 26.12 -5.90
N ARG A 60 2.06 26.11 -5.66
CA ARG A 60 1.23 27.30 -5.89
C ARG A 60 1.54 28.40 -4.87
N LYS A 61 1.86 29.59 -5.38
CA LYS A 61 2.19 30.78 -4.56
C LYS A 61 0.96 31.50 -4.00
N PHE A 62 -0.19 31.36 -4.65
CA PHE A 62 -1.44 32.01 -4.23
C PHE A 62 -2.11 31.31 -3.04
N LEU A 63 -1.69 30.08 -2.70
CA LEU A 63 -2.19 29.34 -1.55
C LEU A 63 -1.31 29.60 -0.34
N ASN A 64 -1.93 29.96 0.78
CA ASN A 64 -1.22 30.05 2.05
C ASN A 64 -0.92 28.65 2.61
N ARG A 65 -0.04 28.57 3.62
CA ARG A 65 0.37 27.27 4.21
C ARG A 65 -0.82 26.49 4.78
N ALA A 66 -1.76 27.16 5.44
CA ALA A 66 -2.93 26.52 6.04
C ALA A 66 -3.87 25.94 4.97
N GLU A 67 -4.07 26.64 3.86
CA GLU A 67 -4.87 26.20 2.73
C GLU A 67 -4.27 24.98 2.04
N LYS A 68 -2.94 24.98 1.84
CA LYS A 68 -2.23 23.81 1.28
C LYS A 68 -2.45 22.57 2.14
N ILE A 69 -2.27 22.71 3.46
CA ILE A 69 -2.51 21.63 4.42
C ILE A 69 -3.97 21.19 4.35
N ARG A 70 -4.93 22.12 4.33
CA ARG A 70 -6.37 21.81 4.23
C ARG A 70 -6.71 21.00 2.98
N TYR A 71 -6.23 21.41 1.81
CA TYR A 71 -6.50 20.68 0.57
C TYR A 71 -5.89 19.28 0.55
N ILE A 72 -4.67 19.15 1.05
CA ILE A 72 -4.01 17.84 1.11
C ILE A 72 -4.65 16.95 2.18
N ASN A 73 -5.17 17.53 3.28
CA ASN A 73 -5.97 16.80 4.26
C ASN A 73 -7.27 16.26 3.66
N VAL A 74 -7.93 17.00 2.76
CA VAL A 74 -9.11 16.51 2.03
C VAL A 74 -8.74 15.32 1.14
N LEU A 75 -7.63 15.43 0.39
CA LEU A 75 -7.12 14.30 -0.40
C LEU A 75 -6.83 13.08 0.47
N ARG A 76 -6.20 13.30 1.63
CA ARG A 76 -5.87 12.25 2.60
C ARG A 76 -7.13 11.56 3.15
N ALA A 77 -8.19 12.30 3.42
CA ALA A 77 -9.46 11.75 3.92
C ALA A 77 -10.17 10.82 2.92
N GLN A 78 -9.81 10.89 1.63
CA GLN A 78 -10.34 9.98 0.60
C GLN A 78 -9.60 8.64 0.55
N LEU A 79 -8.42 8.54 1.17
CA LEU A 79 -7.63 7.32 1.15
C LEU A 79 -8.20 6.30 2.14
N SER A 80 -8.53 5.12 1.64
CA SER A 80 -8.87 3.97 2.48
C SER A 80 -7.66 3.46 3.26
N ASN A 81 -7.90 2.71 4.32
CA ASN A 81 -6.83 2.07 5.11
C ASN A 81 -5.89 1.22 4.25
N ALA A 82 -6.43 0.49 3.26
CA ALA A 82 -5.63 -0.29 2.33
C ALA A 82 -4.75 0.59 1.44
N GLU A 83 -5.27 1.70 0.93
CA GLU A 83 -4.50 2.66 0.12
C GLU A 83 -3.43 3.38 0.92
N LEU A 84 -3.65 3.67 2.20
CA LEU A 84 -2.64 4.22 3.10
C LEU A 84 -1.44 3.27 3.26
N TRP A 85 -1.70 1.97 3.41
CA TRP A 85 -0.63 0.96 3.44
C TRP A 85 0.09 0.82 2.09
N LEU A 86 -0.64 0.84 0.98
CA LEU A 86 -0.04 0.83 -0.35
C LEU A 86 0.80 2.08 -0.61
N LEU A 87 0.37 3.24 -0.13
CA LEU A 87 1.13 4.49 -0.18
C LEU A 87 2.41 4.36 0.65
N TYR A 88 2.32 3.82 1.86
CA TYR A 88 3.50 3.55 2.69
C TYR A 88 4.52 2.69 1.94
N PHE A 89 4.10 1.55 1.39
CA PHE A 89 4.97 0.69 0.59
C PHE A 89 5.54 1.42 -0.63
N ASN A 90 4.75 2.25 -1.32
CA ASN A 90 5.22 3.05 -2.43
C ASN A 90 6.33 4.02 -1.99
N VAL A 91 6.13 4.75 -0.89
CA VAL A 91 7.06 5.72 -0.33
C VAL A 91 8.35 5.05 0.16
N VAL A 92 8.27 3.90 0.83
CA VAL A 92 9.48 3.21 1.32
C VAL A 92 10.26 2.51 0.21
N SER A 93 9.61 2.24 -0.93
CA SER A 93 10.23 1.62 -2.09
C SER A 93 11.15 2.57 -2.85
N ARG A 94 11.88 2.03 -3.85
CA ARG A 94 12.70 2.81 -4.79
C ARG A 94 11.93 3.92 -5.53
N PHE A 95 10.62 3.75 -5.71
CA PHE A 95 9.77 4.71 -6.42
C PHE A 95 9.40 5.93 -5.55
N GLY A 96 9.49 5.75 -4.24
CA GLY A 96 9.10 6.73 -3.23
C GLY A 96 10.14 7.81 -2.92
N ARG A 97 11.37 7.72 -3.44
CA ARG A 97 12.47 8.64 -3.10
C ARG A 97 12.09 10.13 -3.21
N LYS A 98 11.39 10.51 -4.27
CA LYS A 98 10.94 11.89 -4.49
C LYS A 98 9.99 12.39 -3.41
N TRP A 99 9.19 11.51 -2.81
CA TRP A 99 8.30 11.86 -1.71
C TRP A 99 9.07 12.25 -0.45
N LEU A 100 10.15 11.51 -0.17
CA LEU A 100 11.03 11.73 0.97
C LEU A 100 11.91 12.98 0.76
N GLU A 101 12.51 13.13 -0.42
CA GLU A 101 13.35 14.28 -0.78
C GLU A 101 12.60 15.61 -0.70
N ASN A 102 11.31 15.63 -1.06
CA ASN A 102 10.47 16.83 -0.99
C ASN A 102 9.75 16.98 0.35
N ASP A 103 9.97 16.07 1.30
CA ASP A 103 9.38 16.07 2.64
C ASP A 103 7.84 16.06 2.66
N TYR A 104 7.19 15.57 1.59
CA TYR A 104 5.73 15.64 1.47
C TYR A 104 5.01 14.76 2.50
N VAL A 105 5.61 13.63 2.87
CA VAL A 105 4.99 12.66 3.78
C VAL A 105 4.89 13.23 5.20
N LEU A 106 5.97 13.83 5.70
CA LEU A 106 6.02 14.42 7.04
C LEU A 106 5.32 15.78 7.07
N ARG A 107 5.62 16.67 6.10
CA ARG A 107 5.02 18.02 6.03
C ARG A 107 3.50 18.00 6.05
N TYR A 108 2.90 17.04 5.35
CA TYR A 108 1.44 16.90 5.25
C TYR A 108 0.86 15.76 6.06
N ARG A 109 1.68 15.06 6.86
CA ARG A 109 1.24 13.95 7.72
C ARG A 109 0.37 12.94 6.97
N LEU A 110 0.78 12.56 5.76
CA LEU A 110 -0.05 11.77 4.82
C LEU A 110 -0.48 10.42 5.38
N ILE A 111 0.37 9.81 6.20
CA ILE A 111 0.16 8.48 6.78
C ILE A 111 -0.30 8.51 8.24
N LYS A 112 -0.75 9.67 8.75
CA LYS A 112 -1.18 9.82 10.16
C LYS A 112 -2.34 8.90 10.55
N ASN A 113 -3.18 8.54 9.59
CA ASN A 113 -4.45 7.81 9.81
C ASN A 113 -4.30 6.32 9.54
N MET A 114 -3.05 5.84 9.51
CA MET A 114 -2.80 4.43 9.26
C MET A 114 -3.25 3.62 10.48
N PRO A 115 -4.07 2.57 10.29
CA PRO A 115 -4.48 1.75 11.41
C PRO A 115 -3.34 0.89 11.92
N TYR A 116 -3.19 0.82 13.24
CA TYR A 116 -2.21 -0.03 13.89
C TYR A 116 -2.54 -1.51 13.70
N GLY A 117 -1.51 -2.35 13.56
CA GLY A 117 -1.68 -3.80 13.53
C GLY A 117 -2.21 -4.42 12.24
N PHE A 118 -2.58 -3.65 11.21
CA PHE A 118 -2.95 -4.21 9.89
C PHE A 118 -1.76 -4.91 9.20
N CYS A 119 -0.53 -4.40 9.42
CA CYS A 119 0.69 -5.02 8.95
C CYS A 119 1.72 -5.15 10.10
N LYS A 120 1.45 -6.05 11.05
CA LYS A 120 2.29 -6.29 12.25
C LYS A 120 3.80 -6.47 11.99
N PRO A 121 4.26 -7.09 10.87
CA PRO A 121 5.70 -7.20 10.61
C PRO A 121 6.37 -5.88 10.22
N PHE A 122 5.60 -4.86 9.85
CA PHE A 122 6.11 -3.58 9.38
C PHE A 122 5.71 -2.47 10.35
N ASP A 123 6.66 -2.06 11.16
CA ASP A 123 6.50 -0.87 11.96
C ASP A 123 6.75 0.39 11.11
N HIS A 124 5.66 1.12 10.86
CA HIS A 124 5.67 2.36 10.10
C HIS A 124 6.14 3.56 10.93
N THR A 125 6.08 3.44 12.27
CA THR A 125 6.46 4.49 13.23
C THR A 125 7.98 4.68 13.28
N THR A 126 8.76 3.59 13.15
CA THR A 126 10.23 3.64 13.11
C THR A 126 10.76 4.55 11.98
N ARG A 127 10.07 4.61 10.83
CA ARG A 127 10.56 5.32 9.64
C ARG A 127 10.02 6.73 9.49
N PHE A 128 8.88 7.03 10.10
CA PHE A 128 8.26 8.34 10.05
C PHE A 128 7.92 8.78 11.47
N PRO A 129 8.76 9.62 12.11
CA PRO A 129 8.50 10.10 13.45
C PRO A 129 7.37 11.14 13.41
N MET A 130 6.13 10.68 13.54
CA MET A 130 4.94 11.52 13.56
C MET A 130 3.88 10.94 14.51
N GLU A 131 3.09 11.81 15.14
CA GLU A 131 1.98 11.41 16.03
C GLU A 131 0.80 10.92 15.18
N TYR A 132 0.36 9.68 15.41
CA TYR A 132 -0.72 9.01 14.68
C TYR A 132 -2.09 9.32 15.29
N GLU A 133 -3.17 9.27 14.48
CA GLU A 133 -4.52 9.58 14.99
C GLU A 133 -5.02 8.58 16.04
N GLU A 134 -4.59 7.32 15.97
CA GLU A 134 -4.94 6.33 17.01
C GLU A 134 -4.29 6.69 18.37
N ASP A 135 -3.06 7.22 18.36
CA ASP A 135 -2.38 7.70 19.58
C ASP A 135 -3.06 8.92 20.21
N ASP A 136 -3.84 9.68 19.41
CA ASP A 136 -4.63 10.82 19.89
C ASP A 136 -5.92 10.34 20.59
N LEU A 137 -6.50 9.22 20.14
CA LEU A 137 -7.72 8.63 20.72
C LEU A 137 -7.45 7.96 22.07
N ASP A 138 -6.29 7.33 22.25
CA ASP A 138 -5.91 6.68 23.51
C ASP A 138 -5.58 7.68 24.64
N ARG A 139 -5.44 8.97 24.31
CA ARG A 139 -5.15 10.05 25.28
C ARG A 139 -6.38 10.90 25.64
N ALA A 140 -7.54 10.64 25.03
CA ALA A 140 -8.81 11.35 25.26
C ALA A 140 -9.70 10.61 26.26
#